data_AF-A0AAV7PKJ2-F1
#
_entry.id   AF-A0AAV7PKJ2-F1
#
_cell.length_a   1.000
_cell.length_b   1.000
_cell.length_c   1.000
_cell.angle_alpha   90.00
_cell.angle_beta   90.00
_cell.angle_gamma   90.00
#
_symmetry.space_group_name_H-M   'P 1'
#
loop_
_entity.id
_entity.type
_entity.pdbx_description
1 polymer ?
#
loop_
_entity_poly.entity_id
_entity_poly.type
_entity_poly.pdbx_seq_one_letter_code
_entity_poly.pdbx_strand_id
1 'polypeptide(L)'
;MPHTPTLQDVLQAIVASREALEVKNNMLGIDLGILRVDHRRISERVTATEREISETIPTVAAVGGRMDSVESRLHALENRAEDAKNRARRNNIRVVGLPGKVDGSNIVRYLEEWIKKEGDPPARPSSLNLTSGTEGAACLLAALPPQIVRD
;
A
#
# COMPACT_ATOMS: atom_id res chain seq x y z
N MET A 1 24.25 84.54 -16.44
CA MET A 1 23.01 84.93 -17.15
C MET A 1 22.18 83.68 -17.35
N PRO A 2 20.95 83.58 -16.82
CA PRO A 2 20.09 82.44 -17.12
C PRO A 2 19.73 82.48 -18.60
N HIS A 3 20.03 81.40 -19.33
CA HIS A 3 19.66 81.26 -20.73
C HIS A 3 18.14 81.12 -20.81
N THR A 4 17.45 82.11 -21.37
CA THR A 4 16.04 81.98 -21.71
C THR A 4 15.96 81.06 -22.93
N PRO A 5 15.23 79.94 -22.86
CA PRO A 5 15.07 79.07 -24.00
C PRO A 5 14.39 79.84 -25.13
N THR A 6 14.95 79.73 -26.32
CA THR A 6 14.38 80.30 -27.53
C THR A 6 13.21 79.44 -28.02
N LEU A 7 12.35 79.99 -28.89
CA LEU A 7 11.29 79.21 -29.53
C LEU A 7 11.84 77.99 -30.27
N GLN A 8 13.03 78.12 -30.86
CA GLN A 8 13.73 77.04 -31.56
C GLN A 8 14.06 75.88 -30.61
N ASP A 9 14.54 76.19 -29.40
CA ASP A 9 14.88 75.19 -28.38
C ASP A 9 13.66 74.38 -27.94
N VAL A 10 12.52 75.06 -27.78
CA VAL A 10 11.25 74.41 -27.42
C VAL A 10 10.75 73.50 -28.55
N LEU A 11 10.81 73.96 -29.81
CA LEU A 11 10.39 73.15 -30.95
C LEU A 11 11.26 71.90 -31.13
N GLN A 12 12.58 72.02 -30.94
CA GLN A 12 13.50 70.88 -30.98
C GLN A 12 13.20 69.88 -29.86
N ALA A 13 12.93 70.35 -28.64
CA ALA A 13 12.56 69.48 -27.53
C ALA A 13 11.24 68.72 -27.78
N ILE A 14 10.26 69.36 -28.42
CA ILE A 14 8.98 68.71 -28.80
C ILE A 14 9.23 67.61 -29.82
N VAL A 15 10.04 67.87 -30.86
CA VAL A 15 10.36 66.87 -31.89
C VAL A 15 11.10 65.68 -31.27
N ALA A 16 12.13 65.94 -30.46
CA ALA A 16 12.89 64.88 -29.78
C ALA A 16 12.00 64.04 -28.85
N SER A 17 11.08 64.69 -28.12
CA SER A 17 10.13 63.99 -27.25
C SER A 17 9.17 63.12 -28.06
N ARG A 18 8.68 63.63 -29.20
CA ARG A 18 7.81 62.86 -30.11
C ARG A 18 8.52 61.62 -30.65
N GLU A 19 9.74 61.76 -31.15
CA GLU A 19 10.53 60.64 -31.67
C GLU A 19 10.78 59.58 -30.59
N ALA A 20 11.13 60.02 -29.37
CA ALA A 20 11.31 59.11 -28.24
C ALA A 20 10.01 58.37 -27.86
N LEU A 21 8.85 59.04 -27.95
CA LEU A 21 7.54 58.42 -27.73
C LEU A 21 7.19 57.42 -28.83
N GLU A 22 7.48 57.73 -30.10
CA GLU A 22 7.27 56.81 -31.22
C GLU A 22 8.09 55.52 -31.04
N VAL A 23 9.37 55.64 -30.64
CA VAL A 23 10.23 54.48 -30.34
C VAL A 23 9.66 53.64 -29.18
N LYS A 24 9.25 54.27 -28.08
CA LYS A 24 8.65 53.56 -26.93
C LYS A 24 7.35 52.86 -27.31
N ASN A 25 6.51 53.48 -28.14
CA ASN A 25 5.26 52.89 -28.57
C ASN A 25 5.50 51.65 -29.44
N ASN A 26 6.49 51.71 -30.33
CA ASN A 26 6.91 50.56 -31.13
C ASN A 26 7.44 49.41 -30.25
N MET A 27 8.26 49.74 -29.24
CA MET A 27 8.78 48.74 -28.29
C MET A 27 7.65 48.07 -27.50
N LEU A 28 6.71 48.86 -26.97
CA LEU A 28 5.53 48.33 -26.28
C LEU A 28 4.68 47.43 -27.19
N GLY A 29 4.56 47.78 -28.48
CA GLY A 29 3.90 46.93 -29.47
C GLY A 29 4.56 45.56 -29.63
N ILE A 30 5.90 45.52 -29.63
CA ILE A 30 6.68 44.27 -29.69
C ILE A 30 6.49 43.45 -28.42
N ASP A 31 6.65 44.08 -27.24
CA ASP A 31 6.51 43.41 -25.94
C ASP A 31 5.11 42.80 -25.78
N LEU A 32 4.06 43.54 -26.17
CA LEU A 32 2.69 43.03 -26.18
C LEU A 32 2.52 41.86 -27.16
N GLY A 33 3.20 41.89 -28.30
CA GLY A 33 3.22 40.78 -29.25
C GLY A 33 3.81 39.52 -28.63
N ILE A 34 4.96 39.64 -27.95
CA ILE A 34 5.63 38.53 -27.25
C ILE A 34 4.73 37.97 -26.16
N LEU A 35 4.17 38.84 -25.31
CA LEU A 35 3.28 38.43 -24.20
C LEU A 35 2.03 37.69 -24.72
N ARG A 36 1.46 38.09 -25.86
CA ARG A 36 0.33 37.38 -26.47
C ARG A 36 0.70 35.96 -26.92
N VAL A 37 1.89 35.79 -27.48
CA VAL A 37 2.39 34.48 -27.91
C VAL A 37 2.64 33.59 -26.70
N ASP A 38 3.31 34.11 -25.67
CA ASP A 38 3.58 33.36 -24.44
C ASP A 38 2.29 32.99 -23.71
N HIS A 39 1.34 33.91 -23.62
CA HIS A 39 0.03 33.63 -23.05
C HIS A 39 -0.65 32.47 -23.78
N ARG A 40 -0.70 32.49 -25.11
CA ARG A 40 -1.29 31.40 -25.91
C ARG A 40 -0.60 30.06 -25.62
N ARG A 41 0.74 30.04 -25.62
CA ARG A 41 1.52 28.83 -25.35
C ARG A 41 1.27 28.28 -23.94
N ILE A 42 1.12 29.15 -22.95
CA ILE A 42 0.77 28.75 -21.58
C ILE A 42 -0.64 28.16 -21.56
N SER A 43 -1.63 28.82 -22.18
CA SER A 43 -3.00 28.31 -22.24
C SER A 43 -3.07 26.93 -22.88
N GLU A 44 -2.39 26.72 -24.02
CA GLU A 44 -2.34 25.42 -24.70
C GLU A 44 -1.75 24.32 -23.81
N ARG A 45 -0.64 24.61 -23.11
CA ARG A 45 -0.02 23.68 -22.17
C ARG A 45 -0.92 23.35 -20.99
N VAL A 46 -1.59 24.36 -20.43
CA VAL A 46 -2.53 24.18 -19.31
C VAL A 46 -3.66 23.26 -19.74
N THR A 47 -4.31 23.53 -20.87
CA THR A 47 -5.40 22.68 -21.38
C THR A 47 -4.95 21.25 -21.65
N ALA A 48 -3.74 21.05 -22.20
CA ALA A 48 -3.18 19.71 -22.39
C ALA A 48 -2.98 18.99 -21.05
N THR A 49 -2.39 19.65 -20.05
CA THR A 49 -2.19 19.06 -18.72
C THR A 49 -3.50 18.77 -18.00
N GLU A 50 -4.50 19.64 -18.10
CA GLU A 50 -5.84 19.41 -17.52
C GLU A 50 -6.50 18.17 -18.13
N ARG A 51 -6.35 17.99 -19.45
CA ARG A 51 -6.85 16.80 -20.14
C ARG A 51 -6.14 15.54 -19.66
N GLU A 52 -4.81 15.53 -19.60
CA GLU A 52 -4.04 14.39 -19.09
C GLU A 52 -4.42 14.02 -17.66
N ILE A 53 -4.63 15.02 -16.80
CA ILE A 53 -5.12 14.82 -15.43
C ILE A 53 -6.52 14.18 -15.45
N SER A 54 -7.44 14.72 -16.26
CA SER A 54 -8.80 14.17 -16.38
C SER A 54 -8.83 12.73 -16.88
N GLU A 55 -7.90 12.35 -17.76
CA GLU A 55 -7.75 10.97 -18.24
C GLU A 55 -7.10 10.06 -17.19
N THR A 56 -6.17 10.58 -16.39
CA THR A 56 -5.43 9.79 -15.39
C THR A 56 -6.25 9.52 -14.12
N ILE A 57 -7.04 10.48 -13.64
CA ILE A 57 -7.88 10.35 -12.43
C ILE A 57 -8.73 9.05 -12.41
N PRO A 58 -9.51 8.69 -13.45
CA PRO A 58 -10.32 7.48 -13.41
C PRO A 58 -9.47 6.20 -13.36
N THR A 59 -8.28 6.20 -13.98
CA THR A 59 -7.38 5.05 -13.94
C THR A 59 -6.83 4.82 -12.53
N VAL A 60 -6.43 5.89 -11.84
CA VAL A 60 -5.96 5.83 -10.45
C VAL A 60 -7.08 5.36 -9.54
N ALA A 61 -8.30 5.88 -9.71
CA ALA A 61 -9.47 5.44 -8.95
C ALA A 61 -9.76 3.94 -9.17
N ALA A 62 -9.69 3.46 -10.41
CA ALA A 62 -9.90 2.06 -10.74
C ALA A 62 -8.82 1.14 -10.14
N VAL A 63 -7.55 1.57 -10.13
CA VAL A 63 -6.46 0.84 -9.47
C VAL A 63 -6.67 0.80 -7.96
N GLY A 64 -7.06 1.91 -7.34
CA GLY A 64 -7.41 1.96 -5.92
C GLY A 64 -8.50 0.95 -5.56
N GLY A 65 -9.62 0.94 -6.29
CA GLY A 65 -10.69 -0.02 -6.03
C GLY A 65 -10.29 -1.49 -6.23
N ARG A 66 -9.37 -1.76 -7.17
CA ARG A 66 -8.80 -3.12 -7.33
C ARG A 66 -7.91 -3.51 -6.15
N MET A 67 -7.15 -2.56 -5.60
CA MET A 67 -6.32 -2.80 -4.41
C MET A 67 -7.20 -3.15 -3.22
N ASP A 68 -8.24 -2.35 -2.94
CA ASP A 68 -9.18 -2.58 -1.84
C ASP A 68 -9.85 -3.97 -1.95
N SER A 69 -10.20 -4.37 -3.18
CA SER A 69 -10.76 -5.70 -3.45
C SER A 69 -9.76 -6.84 -3.16
N VAL A 70 -8.50 -6.65 -3.56
CA VAL A 70 -7.44 -7.65 -3.31
C VAL A 70 -7.14 -7.74 -1.83
N GLU A 71 -7.03 -6.62 -1.11
CA GLU A 71 -6.82 -6.59 0.34
C GLU A 71 -7.96 -7.29 1.08
N SER A 72 -9.21 -7.01 0.71
CA SER A 72 -10.38 -7.67 1.29
C SER A 72 -10.35 -9.19 1.07
N ARG A 73 -9.96 -9.63 -0.13
CA ARG A 73 -9.81 -11.06 -0.45
C ARG A 73 -8.67 -11.70 0.32
N LEU A 74 -7.56 -10.99 0.49
CA LEU A 74 -6.40 -11.47 1.24
C LEU A 74 -6.78 -11.70 2.69
N HIS A 75 -7.41 -10.72 3.35
CA HIS A 75 -7.92 -10.88 4.71
C HIS A 75 -8.92 -12.02 4.85
N ALA A 76 -9.84 -12.18 3.90
CA ALA A 76 -10.77 -13.31 3.91
C ALA A 76 -10.04 -14.67 3.80
N LEU A 77 -8.97 -14.75 3.00
CA LEU A 77 -8.15 -15.95 2.87
C LEU A 77 -7.32 -16.22 4.13
N GLU A 78 -6.75 -15.19 4.75
CA GLU A 78 -6.03 -15.30 6.02
C GLU A 78 -6.94 -15.85 7.12
N ASN A 79 -8.15 -15.29 7.27
CA ASN A 79 -9.12 -15.76 8.25
C ASN A 79 -9.51 -17.22 8.00
N ARG A 80 -9.77 -17.59 6.73
CA ARG A 80 -10.07 -18.99 6.37
C ARG A 80 -8.91 -19.94 6.67
N ALA A 81 -7.67 -19.50 6.41
CA ALA A 81 -6.47 -20.28 6.68
C ALA A 81 -6.29 -20.48 8.19
N GLU A 82 -6.52 -19.44 8.98
CA GLU A 82 -6.45 -19.52 10.44
C GLU A 82 -7.55 -20.42 11.02
N ASP A 83 -8.78 -20.30 10.53
CA ASP A 83 -9.88 -21.20 10.89
C ASP A 83 -9.58 -22.66 10.54
N ALA A 84 -8.95 -22.91 9.40
CA ALA A 84 -8.52 -24.24 8.99
C ALA A 84 -7.42 -24.79 9.92
N LYS A 85 -6.42 -23.98 10.27
CA LYS A 85 -5.38 -24.36 11.24
C LYS A 85 -5.98 -24.66 12.61
N ASN A 86 -6.92 -23.85 13.08
CA ASN A 86 -7.57 -24.02 14.37
C ASN A 86 -8.48 -25.26 14.39
N ARG A 87 -9.17 -25.57 13.29
CA ARG A 87 -9.88 -26.85 13.15
C ARG A 87 -8.94 -28.06 13.16
N ALA A 88 -7.84 -28.00 12.42
CA ALA A 88 -6.85 -29.07 12.40
C ALA A 88 -6.21 -29.30 13.78
N ARG A 89 -5.94 -28.23 14.55
CA ARG A 89 -5.39 -28.32 15.89
C ARG A 89 -6.40 -28.83 16.94
N ARG A 90 -7.69 -28.54 16.79
CA ARG A 90 -8.72 -28.96 17.75
C ARG A 90 -8.82 -30.47 17.92
N ASN A 91 -8.52 -31.23 16.86
CA ASN A 91 -8.54 -32.69 16.91
C ASN A 91 -7.18 -33.30 17.32
N ASN A 92 -6.16 -32.47 17.56
CA ASN A 92 -4.82 -32.94 17.89
C ASN A 92 -4.52 -32.73 19.38
N ILE A 93 -4.19 -33.81 20.08
CA ILE A 93 -3.71 -33.78 21.46
C ILE A 93 -2.18 -33.70 21.45
N ARG A 94 -1.60 -32.71 22.15
CA ARG A 94 -0.15 -32.61 22.37
C ARG A 94 0.23 -33.24 23.71
N VAL A 95 1.00 -34.31 23.67
CA VAL A 95 1.54 -34.98 24.87
C VAL A 95 3.01 -34.60 25.01
N VAL A 96 3.37 -33.93 26.12
CA VAL A 96 4.73 -33.45 26.40
C VAL A 96 5.32 -34.27 27.54
N GLY A 97 6.62 -34.60 27.47
CA GLY A 97 7.32 -35.36 28.51
C GLY A 97 7.34 -36.88 28.31
N LEU A 98 7.02 -37.37 27.10
CA LEU A 98 7.16 -38.78 26.77
C LEU A 98 8.66 -39.18 26.77
N PRO A 99 9.03 -40.32 27.38
CA PRO A 99 10.40 -40.82 27.27
C PRO A 99 10.70 -41.13 25.81
N GLY A 100 11.81 -40.61 25.27
CA GLY A 100 12.16 -40.65 23.84
C GLY A 100 12.41 -42.04 23.23
N LYS A 101 11.99 -43.12 23.88
CA LYS A 101 12.06 -44.51 23.40
C LYS A 101 10.72 -45.02 22.83
N VAL A 102 9.68 -44.18 22.80
CA VAL A 102 8.35 -44.56 22.33
C VAL A 102 8.13 -43.96 20.94
N ASP A 103 8.40 -44.74 19.90
CA ASP A 103 8.22 -44.33 18.51
C ASP A 103 6.98 -44.94 17.85
N GLY A 104 6.31 -44.11 17.02
CA GLY A 104 5.29 -44.45 16.03
C GLY A 104 4.19 -45.41 16.48
N SER A 105 4.45 -46.71 16.36
CA SER A 105 3.49 -47.78 16.66
C SER A 105 3.33 -48.05 18.17
N ASN A 106 4.37 -47.80 18.97
CA ASN A 106 4.34 -48.04 20.42
C ASN A 106 3.66 -46.91 21.21
N ILE A 107 3.49 -45.73 20.59
CA ILE A 107 2.88 -44.56 21.24
C ILE A 107 1.39 -44.81 21.53
N VAL A 108 0.67 -45.42 20.59
CA VAL A 108 -0.76 -45.72 20.77
C VAL A 108 -0.95 -46.67 21.96
N ARG A 109 -0.18 -47.77 22.02
CA ARG A 109 -0.27 -48.73 23.11
C ARG A 109 0.12 -48.12 24.46
N TYR A 110 1.17 -47.30 24.48
CA TYR A 110 1.60 -46.59 25.68
C TYR A 110 0.53 -45.61 26.18
N LEU A 111 -0.09 -44.82 25.29
CA LEU A 111 -1.16 -43.89 25.66
C LEU A 111 -2.40 -44.64 26.15
N GLU A 112 -2.76 -45.77 25.54
CA GLU A 112 -3.86 -46.60 26.02
C GLU A 112 -3.61 -47.16 27.42
N GLU A 113 -2.40 -47.69 27.68
CA GLU A 113 -2.01 -48.20 28.99
C GLU A 113 -1.95 -47.08 30.04
N TRP A 114 -1.47 -45.89 29.66
CA TRP A 114 -1.42 -44.71 30.52
C TRP A 114 -2.82 -44.20 30.91
N ILE A 115 -3.73 -44.06 29.94
CA ILE A 115 -5.13 -43.65 30.19
C ILE A 115 -5.84 -44.65 31.10
N LYS A 116 -5.65 -45.96 30.87
CA LYS A 116 -6.24 -47.03 31.70
C LYS A 116 -5.71 -47.03 33.14
N LYS A 117 -4.47 -46.58 33.33
CA LYS A 117 -3.80 -46.56 34.64
C LYS A 117 -4.16 -45.32 35.46
N GLU A 118 -4.33 -44.17 34.81
CA GLU A 118 -4.55 -42.87 35.49
C GLU A 118 -6.04 -42.48 35.58
N GLY A 119 -6.89 -42.99 34.70
CA GLY A 119 -8.31 -42.64 34.62
C GLY A 119 -9.24 -43.63 35.32
N ASP A 120 -9.74 -43.28 36.50
CA ASP A 120 -10.97 -43.89 37.05
C ASP A 120 -12.16 -43.48 36.14
N PRO A 121 -12.96 -44.41 35.59
CA PRO A 121 -13.89 -44.07 34.52
C PRO A 121 -15.20 -43.46 35.05
N PRO A 122 -15.59 -42.22 34.68
CA PRO A 122 -16.99 -41.86 34.70
C PRO A 122 -17.68 -42.61 33.53
N ALA A 123 -18.87 -43.15 33.81
CA ALA A 123 -19.68 -43.96 32.92
C ALA A 123 -19.48 -43.65 31.42
N ARG A 124 -18.97 -44.66 30.70
CA ARG A 124 -18.59 -44.62 29.29
C ARG A 124 -19.78 -44.14 28.42
N PRO A 125 -19.74 -42.97 27.76
CA PRO A 125 -20.63 -42.73 26.63
C PRO A 125 -20.16 -43.59 25.46
N SER A 126 -21.09 -44.33 24.86
CA SER A 126 -20.91 -45.40 23.86
C SER A 126 -20.33 -44.96 22.51
N SER A 127 -19.62 -43.84 22.41
CA SER A 127 -19.21 -43.28 21.12
C SER A 127 -17.97 -42.39 21.20
N LEU A 128 -16.90 -42.87 21.84
CA LEU A 128 -15.55 -42.44 21.45
C LEU A 128 -14.99 -43.50 20.52
N ASN A 129 -15.46 -43.47 19.27
CA ASN A 129 -14.80 -44.16 18.18
C ASN A 129 -13.46 -43.46 17.94
N LEU A 130 -12.42 -43.89 18.66
CA LEU A 130 -11.06 -43.83 18.14
C LEU A 130 -11.04 -44.80 16.96
N THR A 131 -11.59 -44.37 15.82
CA THR A 131 -11.34 -45.07 14.58
C THR A 131 -9.83 -45.15 14.44
N SER A 132 -9.34 -46.29 13.97
CA SER A 132 -7.94 -46.58 13.64
C SER A 132 -7.31 -45.61 12.63
N GLY A 133 -7.94 -44.46 12.35
CA GLY A 133 -7.35 -43.32 11.68
C GLY A 133 -6.47 -42.52 12.65
N THR A 134 -5.37 -43.11 13.13
CA THR A 134 -4.21 -42.28 13.48
C THR A 134 -3.64 -41.76 12.16
N GLU A 135 -4.25 -40.72 11.60
CA GLU A 135 -3.71 -39.99 10.47
C GLU A 135 -2.46 -39.21 10.95
N GLY A 136 -1.36 -39.93 11.17
CA GLY A 136 -0.06 -39.36 11.53
C GLY A 136 0.15 -39.09 13.02
N ALA A 137 0.55 -40.12 13.78
CA ALA A 137 1.28 -39.90 15.02
C ALA A 137 2.75 -39.65 14.67
N ALA A 138 3.18 -38.37 14.67
CA ALA A 138 4.54 -37.98 14.36
C ALA A 138 5.22 -37.34 15.58
N CYS A 139 6.42 -37.80 15.92
CA CYS A 139 7.26 -37.18 16.92
C CYS A 139 7.88 -35.91 16.30
N LEU A 140 7.34 -34.75 16.64
CA LEU A 140 7.97 -33.46 16.34
C LEU A 140 9.11 -33.25 17.34
N LEU A 141 10.34 -33.59 16.95
CA LEU A 141 11.52 -33.10 17.66
C LEU A 141 11.49 -31.58 17.58
N ALA A 142 11.28 -30.93 18.74
CA ALA A 142 11.15 -29.49 18.82
C ALA A 142 12.46 -28.79 18.43
N ALA A 143 12.56 -28.36 17.17
CA ALA A 143 13.35 -27.18 16.83
C ALA A 143 12.45 -25.96 17.09
N LEU A 144 12.50 -25.44 18.32
CA LEU A 144 11.92 -24.14 18.67
C LEU A 144 12.55 -23.07 17.75
N PRO A 145 11.78 -22.26 17.01
CA PRO A 145 12.33 -21.04 16.43
C PRO A 145 12.69 -20.05 17.56
N PRO A 146 13.79 -19.30 17.46
CA PRO A 146 14.16 -18.30 18.45
C PRO A 146 13.05 -17.24 18.53
N GLN A 147 12.56 -17.02 19.75
CA GLN A 147 11.65 -15.93 20.09
C GLN A 147 12.31 -14.61 19.67
N ILE A 148 11.72 -13.89 18.71
CA ILE A 148 12.10 -12.51 18.43
C ILE A 148 11.59 -11.68 19.61
N VAL A 149 12.47 -11.43 20.57
CA VAL A 149 12.31 -10.35 21.54
C VAL A 149 12.39 -9.05 20.75
N ARG A 150 11.27 -8.31 20.68
CA ARG A 150 11.30 -6.90 20.32
C ARG A 150 11.56 -6.13 21.61
N ASP A 151 12.70 -5.45 21.63
CA ASP A 151 12.99 -4.37 22.58
C ASP A 151 12.05 -3.17 22.35
#